data_AF-A0A2D6EN67-F1
#
_entry.id   AF-A0A2D6EN67-F1
#
_cell.length_a   1.000
_cell.length_b   1.000
_cell.length_c   1.000
_cell.angle_alpha   90.00
_cell.angle_beta   90.00
_cell.angle_gamma   90.00
#
_symmetry.space_group_name_H-M   'P 1'
#
loop_
_entity.id
_entity.type
_entity.pdbx_description
1 polymer ?
#
loop_
_entity_poly.entity_id
_entity_poly.type
_entity_poly.pdbx_seq_one_letter_code
_entity_poly.pdbx_strand_id
1 'polypeptide(L)'
;MGLVHAVLMMGTLALTYEYYDNLAEGYQLPEIIHTVVYAGVIGVSVVWAIGHALFGAAMGIAAGGVMDGIRMGLILGVGMSIGRLWPYILTFSTGAFFCHAETWVVVASALLGFVCLGINTMVKFFWGNTSGA
;
A
#
# COMPACT_ATOMS: atom_id res chain seq x y z
N MET A 1 13.37 2.18 -4.72
CA MET A 1 12.63 1.05 -4.11
C MET A 1 13.64 0.16 -3.41
N GLY A 2 13.48 -0.12 -2.12
CA GLY A 2 14.43 -0.94 -1.35
C GLY A 2 14.18 -2.45 -1.48
N LEU A 3 15.11 -3.26 -0.97
CA LEU A 3 15.09 -4.74 -1.02
C LEU A 3 13.80 -5.33 -0.41
N VAL A 4 13.29 -4.73 0.67
CA VAL A 4 12.02 -5.12 1.31
C VAL A 4 10.82 -4.99 0.36
N HIS A 5 10.75 -3.89 -0.41
CA HIS A 5 9.66 -3.71 -1.37
C HIS A 5 9.74 -4.74 -2.50
N ALA A 6 10.95 -5.09 -2.95
CA ALA A 6 11.13 -6.13 -3.97
C ALA A 6 10.64 -7.50 -3.47
N VAL A 7 11.01 -7.88 -2.24
CA VAL A 7 10.54 -9.14 -1.62
C VAL A 7 9.02 -9.17 -1.49
N LEU A 8 8.40 -8.08 -1.03
CA LEU A 8 6.94 -8.00 -0.88
C LEU A 8 6.20 -8.02 -2.23
N MET A 9 6.76 -7.38 -3.26
CA MET A 9 6.22 -7.47 -4.63
C MET A 9 6.31 -8.91 -5.17
N MET A 10 7.47 -9.57 -5.03
CA MET A 10 7.62 -10.97 -5.43
C MET A 10 6.66 -11.90 -4.69
N GLY A 11 6.47 -11.69 -3.38
CA GLY A 11 5.49 -12.44 -2.59
C GLY A 11 4.05 -12.18 -3.03
N THR A 12 3.70 -10.93 -3.35
CA THR A 12 2.37 -10.56 -3.87
C THR A 12 2.12 -11.23 -5.22
N LEU A 13 3.13 -11.25 -6.10
CA LEU A 13 3.06 -11.96 -7.38
C LEU A 13 2.84 -13.46 -7.16
N ALA A 14 3.63 -14.08 -6.29
CA ALA A 14 3.53 -15.51 -5.98
C ALA A 14 2.13 -15.90 -5.45
N LEU A 15 1.57 -15.10 -4.53
CA LEU A 15 0.20 -15.29 -4.03
C LEU A 15 -0.85 -15.11 -5.14
N THR A 16 -0.60 -14.23 -6.11
CA THR A 16 -1.51 -14.04 -7.24
C THR A 16 -1.55 -15.28 -8.14
N TYR A 17 -0.38 -15.90 -8.40
CA TYR A 17 -0.29 -17.17 -9.12
C TYR A 17 -0.95 -18.31 -8.36
N GLU A 18 -0.74 -18.40 -7.04
CA GLU A 18 -1.42 -19.39 -6.19
C GLU A 18 -2.95 -19.25 -6.27
N TYR A 19 -3.46 -18.03 -6.25
CA TYR A 19 -4.90 -17.76 -6.28
C TYR A 19 -5.57 -18.01 -7.64
N TYR A 20 -4.95 -17.58 -8.74
CA TYR A 20 -5.59 -17.65 -10.07
C TYR A 20 -5.17 -18.85 -10.91
N ASP A 21 -3.90 -19.24 -10.85
CA ASP A 21 -3.36 -20.30 -11.71
C ASP A 21 -3.42 -21.67 -11.02
N ASN A 22 -3.90 -21.72 -9.76
CA ASN A 22 -4.04 -22.94 -8.97
C ASN A 22 -2.79 -23.81 -9.07
N LEU A 23 -1.58 -23.22 -8.96
CA LEU A 23 -0.28 -23.86 -9.18
C LEU A 23 -0.33 -25.36 -8.84
N ALA A 24 -0.65 -26.14 -9.88
CA ALA A 24 -0.97 -27.56 -9.87
C ALA A 24 -1.65 -28.16 -8.61
N GLU A 25 -2.86 -27.77 -8.22
CA GLU A 25 -3.72 -28.47 -7.20
C GLU A 25 -3.03 -28.91 -5.88
N GLY A 26 -1.84 -28.39 -5.58
CA GLY A 26 -0.90 -29.05 -4.67
C GLY A 26 0.33 -28.22 -4.30
N TYR A 27 0.56 -27.08 -4.96
CA TYR A 27 1.56 -26.12 -4.52
C TYR A 27 0.89 -24.94 -3.82
N GLN A 28 0.65 -25.11 -2.53
CA GLN A 28 0.27 -24.02 -1.63
C GLN A 28 1.53 -23.34 -1.12
N LEU A 29 1.58 -22.01 -1.16
CA LEU A 29 2.69 -21.30 -0.55
C LEU A 29 2.64 -21.52 0.98
N PRO A 30 3.79 -21.66 1.64
CA PRO A 30 3.83 -21.76 3.10
C PRO A 30 3.08 -20.59 3.75
N GLU A 31 2.29 -20.84 4.80
CA GLU A 31 1.51 -19.81 5.52
C GLU A 31 2.36 -18.64 6.01
N ILE A 32 3.66 -18.87 6.26
CA ILE A 32 4.59 -17.82 6.64
C ILE A 32 4.74 -16.75 5.54
N ILE A 33 4.67 -17.14 4.26
CA ILE A 33 4.73 -16.20 3.13
C ILE A 33 3.47 -15.36 3.06
N HIS A 34 2.29 -15.98 3.26
CA HIS A 34 1.01 -15.28 3.35
C HIS A 34 1.05 -14.23 4.46
N THR A 35 1.48 -14.64 5.65
CA THR A 35 1.60 -13.78 6.83
C THR A 35 2.57 -12.63 6.60
N VAL A 36 3.75 -12.89 6.02
CA VAL A 36 4.75 -11.86 5.73
C VAL A 36 4.23 -10.85 4.72
N VAL A 37 3.57 -11.29 3.65
CA VAL A 37 3.02 -10.37 2.64
C VAL A 37 1.87 -9.55 3.22
N TYR A 38 0.93 -10.15 3.94
CA TYR A 38 -0.18 -9.41 4.56
C TYR A 38 0.31 -8.43 5.63
N ALA A 39 1.20 -8.87 6.52
CA ALA A 39 1.79 -7.98 7.52
C ALA A 39 2.63 -6.86 6.88
N GLY A 40 3.37 -7.16 5.81
CA GLY A 40 4.22 -6.20 5.12
C GLY A 40 3.45 -5.17 4.29
N VAL A 41 2.36 -5.58 3.63
CA VAL A 41 1.57 -4.70 2.77
C VAL A 41 0.52 -3.94 3.59
N ILE A 42 -0.26 -4.64 4.42
CA ILE A 42 -1.35 -4.05 5.21
C ILE A 42 -0.83 -3.52 6.54
N GLY A 43 -0.06 -4.33 7.28
CA GLY A 43 0.42 -3.96 8.61
C GLY A 43 1.28 -2.70 8.60
N VAL A 44 2.22 -2.58 7.65
CA VAL A 44 3.02 -1.36 7.50
C VAL A 44 2.15 -0.14 7.19
N SER A 45 1.11 -0.31 6.37
CA SER A 45 0.17 0.77 6.02
C SER A 45 -0.63 1.23 7.25
N VAL A 46 -1.07 0.31 8.11
CA VAL A 46 -1.77 0.63 9.36
C VAL A 46 -0.84 1.36 10.34
N VAL A 47 0.40 0.87 10.52
CA VAL A 47 1.40 1.51 11.40
C VAL A 47 1.70 2.94 10.95
N TRP A 48 1.84 3.18 9.65
CA TRP A 48 2.05 4.52 9.12
C TRP A 48 0.86 5.46 9.33
N ALA A 49 -0.37 4.95 9.21
CA ALA A 49 -1.57 5.74 9.44
C ALA A 49 -1.70 6.13 10.92
N ILE A 50 -1.47 5.17 11.83
CA ILE A 50 -1.47 5.41 13.28
C ILE A 50 -0.36 6.39 13.67
N GLY A 51 0.85 6.19 13.17
CA GLY A 51 1.99 7.07 13.46
C GLY A 51 1.67 8.53 13.10
N HIS A 52 1.20 8.79 11.88
CA HIS A 52 0.82 10.14 11.47
C HIS A 52 -0.37 10.71 12.23
N ALA A 53 -1.33 9.88 12.65
CA ALA A 53 -2.41 10.33 13.52
C ALA A 53 -1.88 10.80 14.89
N LEU A 54 -0.98 10.02 15.50
CA LEU A 54 -0.38 10.34 16.80
C LEU A 54 0.52 11.58 16.74
N PHE A 55 1.39 11.67 15.72
CA PHE A 55 2.25 12.85 15.54
C PHE A 55 1.44 14.10 15.12
N GLY A 56 0.39 13.93 14.31
CA GLY A 56 -0.55 15.01 13.99
C GLY A 56 -1.29 15.51 15.24
N ALA A 57 -1.72 14.60 16.11
CA ALA A 57 -2.31 14.96 17.40
C ALA A 57 -1.34 15.75 18.28
N ALA A 58 -0.08 15.30 18.37
CA ALA A 58 0.96 15.98 19.15
C ALA A 58 1.24 17.40 18.63
N MET A 59 1.32 17.58 17.31
CA MET A 59 1.46 18.92 16.72
C MET A 59 0.21 19.79 16.93
N GLY A 60 -0.98 19.19 16.85
CA GLY A 60 -2.25 19.88 17.17
C GLY A 60 -2.31 20.38 18.61
N ILE A 61 -1.81 19.60 19.57
CA ILE A 61 -1.66 20.03 20.98
C ILE A 61 -0.73 21.23 21.07
N ALA A 62 0.44 21.19 20.41
CA ALA A 62 1.39 22.29 20.43
C ALA A 62 0.85 23.58 19.78
N ALA A 63 -0.03 23.46 18.78
CA ALA A 63 -0.63 24.57 18.05
C ALA A 63 -1.96 25.09 18.64
N GLY A 64 -2.44 24.51 19.75
CA GLY A 64 -3.71 24.92 20.40
C GLY A 64 -4.99 24.39 19.75
N GLY A 65 -4.89 23.40 18.85
CA GLY A 65 -6.00 22.81 18.11
C GLY A 65 -5.85 21.30 17.90
N VAL A 66 -6.06 20.52 18.97
CA VAL A 66 -5.84 19.05 18.97
C VAL A 66 -6.66 18.33 17.90
N MET A 67 -7.95 18.69 17.76
CA MET A 67 -8.85 18.04 16.81
C MET A 67 -8.43 18.29 15.35
N ASP A 68 -7.95 19.50 15.06
CA ASP A 68 -7.48 19.86 13.71
C ASP A 68 -6.15 19.17 13.40
N GLY A 69 -5.26 19.05 14.39
CA GLY A 69 -4.03 18.25 14.26
C GLY A 69 -4.29 16.76 14.03
N ILE A 70 -5.25 16.16 14.75
CA ILE A 70 -5.67 14.76 14.54
C ILE A 70 -6.22 14.57 13.13
N ARG A 71 -7.12 15.46 12.68
CA ARG A 71 -7.74 15.39 11.34
C ARG A 71 -6.69 15.47 10.24
N MET A 72 -5.80 16.45 10.32
CA MET A 72 -4.71 16.61 9.35
C MET A 72 -3.73 15.43 9.39
N GLY A 73 -3.37 14.96 10.59
CA GLY A 73 -2.53 13.77 10.77
C GLY A 73 -3.13 12.51 10.17
N LEU A 74 -4.44 12.29 10.34
CA LEU A 74 -5.15 11.17 9.75
C LEU A 74 -5.23 11.27 8.23
N ILE A 75 -5.55 12.44 7.67
CA ILE A 75 -5.64 12.63 6.21
C ILE A 75 -4.27 12.36 5.56
N LEU A 76 -3.21 12.91 6.13
CA LEU A 76 -1.84 12.70 5.64
C LEU A 76 -1.37 11.26 5.85
N GLY A 77 -1.68 10.67 7.01
CA GLY A 77 -1.35 9.29 7.34
C GLY A 77 -2.01 8.29 6.41
N VAL A 78 -3.32 8.40 6.24
CA VAL A 78 -4.10 7.55 5.33
C VAL A 78 -3.68 7.78 3.88
N GLY A 79 -3.48 9.03 3.46
CA GLY A 79 -2.99 9.36 2.11
C GLY A 79 -1.63 8.75 1.81
N MET A 80 -0.67 8.84 2.73
CA MET A 80 0.63 8.18 2.60
C MET A 80 0.51 6.65 2.57
N SER A 81 -0.29 6.07 3.45
CA SER A 81 -0.49 4.62 3.52
C SER A 81 -1.11 4.06 2.24
N ILE A 82 -2.21 4.66 1.77
CA ILE A 82 -2.86 4.26 0.51
C ILE A 82 -1.92 4.48 -0.68
N GLY A 83 -1.23 5.62 -0.71
CA GLY A 83 -0.27 5.92 -1.78
C GLY A 83 0.79 4.84 -1.91
N ARG A 84 1.32 4.31 -0.80
CA ARG A 84 2.38 3.29 -0.80
C ARG A 84 1.95 1.91 -1.28
N LEU A 85 0.65 1.66 -1.46
CA LEU A 85 0.13 0.37 -1.94
C LEU A 85 0.26 0.18 -3.45
N TRP A 86 0.50 1.26 -4.20
CA TRP A 86 0.54 1.25 -5.67
C TRP A 86 1.43 0.14 -6.30
N PRO A 87 2.66 -0.15 -5.81
CA PRO A 87 3.52 -1.12 -6.50
C PRO A 87 3.00 -2.55 -6.31
N TYR A 88 2.37 -2.84 -5.16
CA TYR A 88 1.83 -4.16 -4.88
C TYR A 88 0.56 -4.41 -5.68
N ILE A 89 -0.31 -3.41 -5.79
CA ILE A 89 -1.56 -3.50 -6.57
C ILE A 89 -1.26 -3.67 -8.07
N LEU A 90 -0.27 -2.94 -8.61
CA LEU A 90 0.16 -3.13 -10.00
C LEU A 90 0.86 -4.49 -10.21
N THR A 91 1.60 -4.98 -9.22
CA THR A 91 2.19 -6.32 -9.26
C THR A 91 1.11 -7.40 -9.28
N PHE A 92 0.08 -7.27 -8.45
CA PHE A 92 -1.10 -8.13 -8.48
C PHE A 92 -1.82 -8.08 -9.83
N SER A 93 -2.06 -6.88 -10.38
CA SER A 93 -2.70 -6.73 -11.70
C SER A 93 -1.91 -7.42 -12.81
N THR A 94 -0.57 -7.30 -12.76
CA THR A 94 0.34 -7.97 -13.69
C THR A 94 0.25 -9.49 -13.54
N GLY A 95 0.28 -10.01 -12.31
CA GLY A 95 0.09 -11.43 -12.04
C GLY A 95 -1.26 -11.95 -12.54
N ALA A 96 -2.34 -11.22 -12.26
CA ALA A 96 -3.70 -11.57 -12.70
C ALA A 96 -3.80 -11.60 -14.24
N PHE A 97 -3.14 -10.69 -14.94
CA PHE A 97 -3.05 -10.71 -16.40
C PHE A 97 -2.35 -11.97 -16.92
N PHE A 98 -1.21 -12.35 -16.34
CA PHE A 98 -0.46 -13.54 -16.74
C PHE A 98 -1.17 -14.85 -16.39
N CYS A 99 -1.97 -14.87 -15.32
CA CYS A 99 -2.78 -16.04 -14.94
C CYS A 99 -4.11 -16.12 -15.70
N HIS A 100 -4.32 -15.27 -16.71
CA HIS A 100 -5.57 -15.21 -17.48
C HIS A 100 -6.83 -15.02 -16.62
N ALA A 101 -6.72 -14.27 -15.53
CA ALA A 101 -7.86 -13.93 -14.67
C ALA A 101 -8.93 -13.14 -15.46
N GLU A 102 -10.14 -13.06 -14.90
CA GLU A 102 -11.23 -12.30 -15.51
C GLU A 102 -10.82 -10.86 -15.83
N THR A 103 -11.11 -10.40 -17.04
CA THR A 103 -10.65 -9.11 -17.57
C THR A 103 -10.98 -7.94 -16.64
N TRP A 104 -12.15 -7.97 -15.98
CA TRP A 104 -12.55 -6.90 -15.06
C TRP A 104 -11.64 -6.82 -13.83
N VAL A 105 -11.11 -7.95 -13.34
CA VAL A 105 -10.16 -7.98 -12.20
C VAL A 105 -8.87 -7.28 -12.60
N VAL A 106 -8.33 -7.62 -13.77
CA VAL A 106 -7.09 -7.03 -14.28
C VAL A 106 -7.24 -5.52 -14.45
N VAL A 107 -8.34 -5.08 -15.08
CA VAL A 107 -8.62 -3.66 -15.30
C VAL A 107 -8.87 -2.91 -13.99
N ALA A 108 -9.71 -3.46 -13.09
CA ALA A 108 -10.03 -2.81 -11.82
C ALA A 108 -8.78 -2.67 -10.93
N SER A 109 -7.96 -3.72 -10.84
CA SER A 109 -6.71 -3.68 -10.09
C SER A 109 -5.69 -2.72 -10.70
N ALA A 110 -5.55 -2.68 -12.04
CA ALA A 110 -4.67 -1.72 -12.72
C ALA A 110 -5.11 -0.28 -12.42
N LEU A 111 -6.40 0.03 -12.58
CA LEU A 111 -6.96 1.35 -12.30
C LEU A 111 -6.72 1.76 -10.83
N LEU A 112 -7.00 0.86 -9.89
CA LEU A 112 -6.74 1.10 -8.47
C LEU A 112 -5.26 1.37 -8.20
N GLY A 113 -4.36 0.61 -8.83
CA GLY A 113 -2.92 0.80 -8.74
C GLY A 113 -2.48 2.19 -9.23
N PHE A 114 -3.03 2.66 -10.35
CA PHE A 114 -2.77 4.01 -10.85
C PHE A 114 -3.36 5.11 -9.97
N VAL A 115 -4.53 4.89 -9.36
CA VAL A 115 -5.09 5.82 -8.36
C VAL A 115 -4.16 5.93 -7.16
N CYS A 116 -3.70 4.81 -6.60
CA CYS A 116 -2.72 4.81 -5.50
C CYS A 116 -1.41 5.51 -5.90
N LEU A 117 -0.92 5.30 -7.13
CA LEU A 117 0.27 5.99 -7.64
C LEU A 117 0.05 7.50 -7.74
N GLY A 118 -1.12 7.93 -8.19
CA GLY A 118 -1.54 9.34 -8.22
C GLY A 118 -1.51 9.96 -6.83
N ILE A 119 -2.12 9.28 -5.84
CA ILE A 119 -2.12 9.71 -4.43
C ILE A 119 -0.69 9.82 -3.90
N ASN A 120 0.16 8.82 -4.12
CA ASN A 120 1.58 8.86 -3.71
C ASN A 120 2.35 10.02 -4.36
N THR A 121 2.07 10.34 -5.61
CA THR A 121 2.71 11.45 -6.32
C THR A 121 2.26 12.79 -5.76
N MET A 122 0.96 12.98 -5.53
CA MET A 122 0.41 14.18 -4.90
C MET A 122 0.98 14.40 -3.51
N VAL A 123 0.98 13.35 -2.67
CA VAL A 123 1.48 13.44 -1.29
C VAL A 123 2.98 13.78 -1.25
N LYS A 124 3.79 13.16 -2.11
CA LYS A 124 5.22 13.50 -2.23
C LYS A 124 5.43 14.94 -2.71
N PHE A 125 4.62 15.41 -3.66
CA PHE A 125 4.67 16.78 -4.13
C PHE A 125 4.36 17.79 -3.01
N PHE A 126 3.29 17.55 -2.24
CA PHE A 126 2.96 18.40 -1.09
C PHE A 126 4.09 18.40 -0.04
N TRP A 127 4.65 17.23 0.28
CA TRP A 127 5.73 17.13 1.27
C TRP A 127 7.04 17.79 0.81
N GLY A 128 7.40 17.64 -0.47
CA GLY A 128 8.58 18.28 -1.04
C GLY A 128 8.50 19.81 -0.98
N ASN A 129 7.31 20.37 -1.15
CA ASN A 129 7.11 21.81 -1.09
C ASN A 129 7.02 22.36 0.34
N THR A 130 6.66 21.55 1.34
CA THR A 130 6.62 21.98 2.75
C THR A 130 7.94 21.80 3.50
N SER A 131 8.82 20.89 3.06
CA SER A 131 10.13 20.63 3.68
C SER A 131 11.28 21.47 3.11
N GLY A 132 11.02 22.22 2.03
CA GLY A 132 11.98 23.13 1.38
C GLY A 132 11.83 24.61 1.76
N ALA A 133 11.01 24.93 2.77
CA ALA A 133 10.86 26.27 3.36
C ALA A 133 11.44 26.26 4.79
#